data_AF-A0A7C5UEV6-F1
#
_entry.id   AF-A0A7C5UEV6-F1
#
_cell.length_a   1.000
_cell.length_b   1.000
_cell.length_c   1.000
_cell.angle_alpha   90.00
_cell.angle_beta   90.00
_cell.angle_gamma   90.00
#
_symmetry.space_group_name_H-M   'P 1'
#
loop_
_entity.id
_entity.type
_entity.pdbx_description
1 polymer ?
#
loop_
_entity_poly.entity_id
_entity_poly.type
_entity_poly.pdbx_seq_one_letter_code
_entity_poly.pdbx_strand_id
1 'polypeptide(L)' 'PKKNMSKPAGEWNFVEIICSGPWVVVAMNGEEIVRVNMDEHPKLKERLRKGYIGLQNHGSRVEFRNIRIKELR' A
#
# COMPACT_ATOMS: atom_id res chain seq x y z
N PRO A 1 9.23 2.79 6.02
CA PRO A 1 9.36 1.44 5.41
C PRO A 1 10.61 0.77 5.96
N LYS A 2 10.61 -0.54 6.15
CA LYS A 2 11.75 -1.30 6.69
C LYS A 2 12.93 -1.36 5.71
N LYS A 3 12.65 -1.36 4.40
CA LYS A 3 13.62 -1.46 3.32
C LYS A 3 13.14 -0.69 2.09
N ASN A 4 14.08 -0.15 1.31
CA ASN A 4 13.78 0.39 -0.03
C ASN A 4 13.86 -0.74 -1.05
N MET A 5 12.73 -1.04 -1.69
CA MET A 5 12.61 -2.09 -2.69
C MET A 5 12.25 -1.54 -4.07
N SER A 6 12.31 -0.22 -4.25
CA SER A 6 12.01 0.44 -5.52
C SER A 6 13.04 0.08 -6.57
N LYS A 7 12.57 -0.32 -7.75
CA LYS A 7 13.37 -0.42 -8.95
C LYS A 7 13.65 0.97 -9.55
N PRO A 8 14.66 1.11 -10.42
CA PRO A 8 14.92 2.34 -11.17
C PRO A 8 13.71 2.86 -11.95
N ALA A 9 13.71 4.15 -12.27
CA ALA A 9 12.67 4.75 -13.09
C ALA A 9 12.60 4.10 -14.48
N GLY A 10 11.39 3.85 -14.96
CA GLY A 10 11.13 3.12 -16.21
C GLY A 10 10.88 1.62 -16.01
N GLU A 11 11.23 1.06 -14.85
CA GLU A 11 10.90 -0.32 -14.49
C GLU A 11 9.58 -0.42 -13.72
N TRP A 12 8.90 -1.55 -13.90
CA TRP A 12 7.66 -1.83 -13.20
C TRP A 12 7.93 -2.33 -11.78
N ASN A 13 7.41 -1.60 -10.80
CA ASN A 13 7.28 -2.04 -9.43
C ASN A 13 5.95 -2.78 -9.24
N PHE A 14 5.98 -3.89 -8.49
CA PHE A 14 4.79 -4.58 -8.03
C PHE A 14 4.53 -4.20 -6.57
N VAL A 15 3.29 -3.81 -6.26
CA VAL A 15 2.88 -3.45 -4.90
C VAL A 15 1.65 -4.25 -4.54
N GLU A 16 1.69 -4.88 -3.37
CA GLU A 16 0.54 -5.55 -2.76
C GLU A 16 0.22 -4.86 -1.43
N ILE A 17 -1.05 -4.53 -1.23
CA ILE A 17 -1.55 -3.88 -0.02
C ILE A 17 -2.65 -4.77 0.55
N ILE A 18 -2.47 -5.21 1.79
CA ILE A 18 -3.44 -6.03 2.53
C ILE A 18 -3.97 -5.21 3.69
N CYS A 19 -5.28 -4.97 3.69
CA CYS A 19 -5.99 -4.32 4.78
C CYS A 19 -6.92 -5.36 5.43
N SER A 20 -6.60 -5.82 6.64
CA SER A 20 -7.36 -6.85 7.35
C SER A 20 -7.58 -6.45 8.81
N GLY A 21 -8.82 -6.10 9.16
CA GLY A 21 -9.13 -5.52 10.47
C GLY A 21 -8.29 -4.26 10.73
N PRO A 22 -7.51 -4.20 11.81
CA PRO A 22 -6.63 -3.06 12.07
C PRO A 22 -5.25 -3.18 11.39
N TRP A 23 -4.95 -4.30 10.75
CA TRP A 23 -3.65 -4.53 10.11
C TRP A 23 -3.60 -3.95 8.71
N VAL A 24 -2.55 -3.18 8.44
CA VAL A 24 -2.14 -2.77 7.09
C VAL A 24 -0.75 -3.31 6.82
N VAL A 25 -0.64 -4.12 5.78
CA VAL A 25 0.63 -4.69 5.31
C VAL A 25 0.86 -4.24 3.87
N VAL A 26 2.08 -3.80 3.58
CA VAL A 26 2.50 -3.42 2.23
C VAL A 26 3.73 -4.21 1.86
N ALA A 27 3.63 -4.95 0.76
CA ALA A 27 4.75 -5.59 0.11
C ALA A 27 5.09 -4.88 -1.19
N MET A 28 6.38 -4.74 -1.47
CA MET A 28 6.90 -4.17 -2.72
C MET A 28 7.90 -5.14 -3.33
N ASN A 29 7.69 -5.51 -4.59
CA ASN A 29 8.53 -6.46 -5.33
C ASN A 29 8.79 -7.77 -4.56
N GLY A 30 7.77 -8.28 -3.86
CA GLY A 30 7.81 -9.54 -3.10
C GLY A 30 8.28 -9.43 -1.65
N GLU A 31 8.72 -8.25 -1.20
CA GLU A 31 9.25 -8.04 0.16
C GLU A 31 8.29 -7.20 1.01
N GLU A 32 8.03 -7.62 2.24
CA GLU A 32 7.25 -6.83 3.20
C GLU A 32 8.05 -5.58 3.64
N ILE A 33 7.58 -4.40 3.25
CA ILE A 33 8.24 -3.13 3.60
C ILE A 33 7.50 -2.36 4.69
N VAL A 34 6.21 -2.65 4.93
CA VAL A 34 5.40 -2.03 6.00
C VAL A 34 4.48 -3.09 6.60
N ARG A 35 4.40 -3.10 7.93
CA ARG A 35 3.38 -3.80 8.71
C ARG A 35 3.04 -2.91 9.89
N VAL A 36 1.77 -2.53 10.01
CA VAL A 36 1.30 -1.67 11.10
C VAL A 36 -0.06 -2.14 11.60
N ASN A 37 -0.22 -2.16 12.92
CA ASN A 37 -1.52 -2.22 13.57
C ASN A 37 -2.02 -0.77 13.74
N MET A 38 -3.12 -0.43 13.08
CA MET A 38 -3.68 0.93 13.11
C MET A 38 -4.18 1.31 14.49
N ASP A 39 -4.67 0.36 15.30
CA ASP A 39 -5.20 0.64 16.65
C ASP A 39 -4.09 1.09 17.61
N GLU A 40 -2.88 0.56 17.42
CA GLU A 40 -1.71 0.86 18.25
C GLU A 40 -0.99 2.14 17.81
N HIS A 41 -1.27 2.65 16.60
CA HIS A 41 -0.58 3.82 16.06
C HIS A 41 -1.40 5.10 16.30
N PRO A 42 -0.87 6.10 17.05
CA PRO A 42 -1.66 7.24 17.54
C PRO A 42 -2.29 8.08 16.42
N LYS A 43 -1.62 8.20 15.26
CA LYS A 43 -2.12 8.95 14.08
C LYS A 43 -3.05 8.15 13.16
N LEU A 44 -3.19 6.84 13.37
CA LEU A 44 -3.94 5.96 12.47
C LEU A 44 -5.18 5.35 13.14
N LYS A 45 -5.22 5.28 14.47
CA LYS A 45 -6.30 4.65 15.24
C LYS A 45 -7.69 5.13 14.83
N GLU A 46 -7.84 6.42 14.53
CA GLU A 46 -9.13 7.07 14.20
C GLU A 46 -9.53 6.98 12.71
N ARG A 47 -8.67 6.44 11.84
CA ARG A 47 -9.01 6.35 10.40
C ARG A 47 -10.13 5.35 10.14
N LEU A 48 -10.96 5.62 9.13
CA LEU A 48 -11.96 4.64 8.70
C LEU A 48 -11.29 3.36 8.19
N ARG A 49 -11.86 2.20 8.53
CA ARG A 49 -11.37 0.87 8.09
C ARG A 49 -11.89 0.47 6.70
N LYS A 50 -12.78 1.27 6.12
CA LYS A 50 -13.36 1.08 4.77
C LYS A 50 -13.35 2.41 4.03
N GLY A 51 -13.17 2.36 2.73
CA GLY A 51 -13.10 3.53 1.86
C GLY A 51 -12.75 3.17 0.43
N TYR A 52 -12.42 4.19 -0.36
CA TYR A 52 -12.06 4.04 -1.78
C TYR A 52 -10.56 3.82 -1.95
N ILE A 53 -10.19 3.14 -3.04
CA ILE A 53 -8.82 3.11 -3.55
C ILE A 53 -8.62 4.35 -4.44
N GLY A 54 -7.51 5.07 -4.22
CA GLY A 54 -7.17 6.26 -4.98
C GLY A 54 -5.76 6.16 -5.57
N LEU A 55 -5.59 6.73 -6.76
CA LEU A 55 -4.29 6.94 -7.41
C LEU A 55 -3.96 8.44 -7.33
N GLN A 56 -2.81 8.77 -6.74
CA GLN A 56 -2.44 10.17 -6.51
C GLN A 56 -1.83 10.80 -7.77
N ASN A 57 -2.21 12.05 -8.04
CA ASN A 57 -1.51 12.93 -8.98
C ASN A 57 -0.62 13.90 -8.21
N HIS A 58 0.68 13.92 -8.53
CA HIS A 58 1.67 14.81 -7.93
C HIS A 58 2.49 15.56 -9.02
N GLY A 59 1.87 15.89 -10.16
CA GLY A 59 2.46 16.73 -11.20
C GLY A 59 3.50 16.07 -12.10
N SER A 60 3.87 14.81 -11.85
CA SER A 60 4.73 14.00 -12.71
C SER A 60 3.96 12.83 -13.33
N ARG A 61 4.43 12.33 -14.47
CA ARG A 61 3.84 11.16 -15.13
C ARG A 61 4.15 9.91 -14.32
N VAL A 62 3.10 9.16 -14.00
CA VAL A 62 3.17 7.79 -13.46
C VAL A 62 2.16 6.94 -14.22
N GLU A 63 2.52 5.68 -14.46
CA GLU A 63 1.66 4.72 -15.16
C GLU A 63 1.32 3.56 -14.22
N PHE A 64 0.08 3.08 -14.31
CA PHE A 64 -0.41 1.96 -13.53
C PHE A 64 -0.96 0.89 -14.46
N ARG A 65 -0.76 -0.39 -14.10
CA ARG A 65 -1.33 -1.53 -14.81
C ARG A 65 -1.62 -2.66 -13.83
N ASN A 66 -2.44 -3.63 -14.24
CA ASN A 66 -2.77 -4.82 -13.46
C ASN A 66 -3.32 -4.49 -12.06
N ILE A 67 -4.10 -3.42 -11.92
CA ILE A 67 -4.78 -3.08 -10.67
C ILE A 67 -5.92 -4.09 -10.46
N ARG A 68 -5.88 -4.80 -9.34
CA ARG A 68 -6.87 -5.83 -8.98
C ARG A 68 -7.20 -5.67 -7.51
N ILE A 69 -8.42 -6.05 -7.14
CA ILE A 69 -8.86 -6.06 -5.74
C ILE A 69 -9.51 -7.41 -5.45
N LYS A 70 -9.25 -7.93 -4.25
CA LYS A 70 -9.94 -9.09 -3.69
C LYS A 70 -10.40 -8.72 -2.29
N GLU A 71 -11.71 -8.82 -2.05
CA GLU A 71 -12.25 -8.66 -0.71
C GLU A 71 -11.78 -9.83 0.19
N LEU A 72 -11.40 -9.48 1.42
CA LEU A 72 -11.05 -10.45 2.45
C LEU A 72 -12.33 -10.79 3.24
N ARG A 73 -12.52 -12.07 3.55
CA ARG A 73 -13.66 -12.56 4.34
C ARG A 73 -13.33 -12.53 5.83
#